data_AF-A0A849T2D1-F1
#
_entry.id   AF-A0A849T2D1-F1
#
_cell.length_a   1.000
_cell.length_b   1.000
_cell.length_c   1.000
_cell.angle_alpha   90.00
_cell.angle_beta   90.00
_cell.angle_gamma   90.00
#
_symmetry.space_group_name_H-M   'P 1'
#
loop_
_entity.id
_entity.type
_entity.pdbx_description
1 polymer ?
#
loop_
_entity_poly.entity_id
_entity_poly.type
_entity_poly.pdbx_seq_one_letter_code
_entity_poly.pdbx_strand_id
1 'polypeptide(L)'
;MKHLKKLSKLFKYSLFLLIFVSANLFAETKWEVATVFLGSRENEDYQQDVDKNLKELQSIKKSPYLSISSFRPKLGTNLDREKLKSYLKTAFKDPLSKKMLVMYGHGNGPMGLTDLPTKDFQKLLSESKIKLDIIWLDACFQANLEFLTQLRAASTLTIASEEAEFSAGLPFSSLAELPQFSKIDEAAINLANDFIGSYSYLNEGKQVEAVGRSSATISVFDNREISTFVNLFKKVPKIINSLLPEEQKRLRLKVQKKFSMDKSELVDLGHMLIELRSMNKNTATDKELTELIRLLNIESVKKLKTNSRLKISAPVPNALMVFGFNDWQNGTKEEYLDNPLFSEILKTKLFILGPQKAQWPVKKFENLSTYISPFAPGINSFQYYFLDSTGKNRLTEVVNLIRFQDVIELRPSSRIKGQFLLYTAYTQRVGVKAERYTGLNITLYQTTPSIDYFELDFNHTVNWLKL
;
A
#
# COMPACT_ATOMS: atom_id res chain seq x y z
N MET A 1 10.16 -39.80 53.44
CA MET A 1 8.86 -39.07 53.42
C MET A 1 8.97 -37.53 53.39
N LYS A 2 9.79 -36.85 54.22
CA LYS A 2 9.88 -35.37 54.21
C LYS A 2 10.32 -34.77 52.86
N HIS A 3 11.27 -35.40 52.16
CA HIS A 3 11.74 -34.94 50.83
C HIS A 3 10.67 -35.07 49.74
N LEU A 4 9.88 -36.16 49.74
CA LEU A 4 8.75 -36.35 48.81
C LEU A 4 7.67 -35.26 48.98
N LYS A 5 7.35 -34.86 50.22
CA LYS A 5 6.41 -33.76 50.48
C LYS A 5 6.93 -32.41 49.95
N LYS A 6 8.24 -32.16 50.05
CA LYS A 6 8.88 -30.94 49.54
C LYS A 6 8.90 -30.89 48.01
N LEU A 7 9.20 -32.02 47.35
CA LEU A 7 9.16 -32.17 45.89
C LEU A 7 7.74 -32.00 45.33
N SER A 8 6.74 -32.61 45.96
CA SER A 8 5.33 -32.44 45.56
C SER A 8 4.88 -30.97 45.63
N LYS A 9 5.32 -30.24 46.67
CA LYS A 9 5.01 -28.81 46.82
C LYS A 9 5.67 -27.97 45.72
N LEU A 10 6.94 -28.23 45.41
CA LEU A 10 7.66 -27.56 44.33
C LEU A 10 7.02 -27.83 42.96
N PHE A 11 6.67 -29.09 42.66
CA PHE A 11 6.01 -29.44 41.41
C PHE A 11 4.66 -28.72 41.24
N LYS A 12 3.86 -28.63 42.31
CA LYS A 12 2.59 -27.87 42.28
C LYS A 12 2.82 -26.39 42.02
N TYR A 13 3.84 -25.77 42.61
CA TYR A 13 4.18 -24.37 42.33
C TYR A 13 4.69 -24.18 40.91
N SER A 14 5.54 -25.07 40.40
CA SER A 14 6.01 -25.02 39.01
C SER A 14 4.87 -25.20 38.03
N LEU A 15 3.94 -26.13 38.27
CA LEU A 15 2.77 -26.35 37.44
C LEU A 15 1.82 -25.15 37.50
N PHE A 16 1.58 -24.58 38.68
CA PHE A 16 0.76 -23.38 38.84
C PHE A 16 1.38 -22.18 38.13
N LEU A 17 2.69 -21.98 38.26
CA LEU A 17 3.43 -20.94 37.55
C LEU A 17 3.37 -21.16 36.05
N LEU A 18 3.51 -22.41 35.58
CA LEU A 18 3.43 -22.75 34.16
C LEU A 18 2.03 -22.45 33.61
N ILE A 19 0.97 -22.82 34.33
CA ILE A 19 -0.43 -22.54 33.98
C ILE A 19 -0.68 -21.02 33.96
N PHE A 20 -0.18 -20.28 34.95
CA PHE A 20 -0.37 -18.83 35.04
C PHE A 20 0.40 -18.09 33.96
N VAL A 21 1.62 -18.52 33.63
CA VAL A 21 2.44 -17.97 32.55
C VAL A 21 1.83 -18.33 31.19
N SER A 22 1.36 -19.57 30.98
CA SER A 22 0.69 -19.95 29.73
C SER A 22 -0.64 -19.24 29.55
N ALA A 23 -1.44 -19.08 30.59
CA ALA A 23 -2.72 -18.37 30.52
C ALA A 23 -2.53 -16.88 30.16
N ASN A 24 -1.44 -16.24 30.61
CA ASN A 24 -1.11 -14.87 30.23
C ASN A 24 -0.46 -14.76 28.84
N LEU A 25 0.30 -15.77 28.40
CA LEU A 25 0.89 -15.81 27.06
C LEU A 25 -0.16 -16.00 25.95
N PHE A 26 -1.29 -16.62 26.27
CA PHE A 26 -2.41 -16.84 25.34
C PHE A 26 -3.67 -16.05 25.72
N ALA A 27 -3.53 -14.95 26.47
CA ALA A 27 -4.66 -14.09 26.78
C ALA A 27 -5.11 -13.39 25.49
N GLU A 28 -6.16 -13.93 24.86
CA GLU A 28 -6.78 -13.34 23.69
C GLU A 28 -7.30 -11.94 24.04
N THR A 29 -6.96 -10.97 23.20
CA THR A 29 -7.42 -9.59 23.37
C THR A 29 -8.80 -9.46 22.76
N LYS A 30 -9.73 -8.81 23.49
CA LYS A 30 -11.08 -8.62 22.98
C LYS A 30 -11.12 -7.50 21.94
N TRP A 31 -11.65 -7.81 20.76
CA TRP A 31 -11.87 -6.88 19.65
C TRP A 31 -13.35 -6.75 19.31
N GLU A 32 -13.78 -5.52 19.08
CA GLU A 32 -15.03 -5.19 18.41
C GLU A 32 -14.70 -4.55 17.06
N VAL A 33 -15.22 -5.12 15.98
CA VAL A 33 -15.03 -4.66 14.60
C VAL A 33 -16.38 -4.28 14.01
N ALA A 34 -16.46 -3.07 13.48
CA ALA A 34 -17.61 -2.58 12.73
C ALA A 34 -17.18 -2.34 11.27
N THR A 35 -17.89 -2.95 10.32
CA THR A 35 -17.65 -2.73 8.89
C THR A 35 -18.82 -1.98 8.25
N VAL A 36 -18.53 -0.92 7.53
CA VAL A 36 -19.51 -0.09 6.83
C VAL A 36 -19.27 -0.19 5.33
N PHE A 37 -20.25 -0.73 4.59
CA PHE A 37 -20.23 -0.81 3.13
C PHE A 37 -20.98 0.37 2.53
N LEU A 38 -20.26 1.33 1.94
CA LEU A 38 -20.81 2.47 1.21
C LEU A 38 -21.06 2.10 -0.27
N GLY A 39 -21.61 3.03 -1.05
CA GLY A 39 -21.88 2.81 -2.48
C GLY A 39 -23.20 2.10 -2.75
N SER A 40 -24.26 2.34 -1.97
CA SER A 40 -25.58 1.72 -2.19
C SER A 40 -26.24 2.05 -3.53
N ARG A 41 -25.71 3.05 -4.25
CA ARG A 41 -26.18 3.50 -5.57
C ARG A 41 -25.22 3.13 -6.71
N GLU A 42 -24.16 2.39 -6.40
CA GLU A 42 -23.21 1.89 -7.40
C GLU A 42 -23.84 0.78 -8.25
N ASN A 43 -23.14 0.45 -9.34
CA ASN A 43 -23.59 -0.56 -10.32
C ASN A 43 -23.68 -1.98 -9.73
N GLU A 44 -24.24 -2.89 -10.52
CA GLU A 44 -24.47 -4.28 -10.11
C GLU A 44 -23.16 -5.01 -9.76
N ASP A 45 -22.10 -4.83 -10.56
CA ASP A 45 -20.78 -5.45 -10.32
C ASP A 45 -20.23 -5.08 -8.94
N TYR A 46 -20.28 -3.79 -8.58
CA TYR A 46 -19.87 -3.34 -7.26
C TYR A 46 -20.75 -3.94 -6.15
N GLN A 47 -22.06 -4.05 -6.36
CA GLN A 47 -22.94 -4.69 -5.37
C GLN A 47 -22.62 -6.18 -5.20
N GLN A 48 -22.23 -6.89 -6.26
CA GLN A 48 -21.81 -8.28 -6.19
C GLN A 48 -20.51 -8.44 -5.39
N ASP A 49 -19.55 -7.53 -5.55
CA ASP A 49 -18.33 -7.48 -4.73
C ASP A 49 -18.66 -7.24 -3.24
N VAL A 50 -19.57 -6.30 -2.95
CA VAL A 50 -20.07 -6.08 -1.57
C VAL A 50 -20.73 -7.34 -1.01
N ASP A 51 -21.54 -8.06 -1.79
CA ASP A 51 -22.17 -9.31 -1.34
C ASP A 51 -21.14 -10.42 -1.07
N LYS A 52 -20.11 -10.52 -1.90
CA LYS A 52 -18.99 -11.46 -1.68
C LYS A 52 -18.26 -11.14 -0.38
N ASN A 53 -17.93 -9.86 -0.15
CA ASN A 53 -17.24 -9.41 1.06
C ASN A 53 -18.08 -9.59 2.33
N LEU A 54 -19.40 -9.36 2.23
CA LEU A 54 -20.34 -9.66 3.32
C LEU A 54 -20.39 -11.15 3.66
N LYS A 55 -20.37 -12.03 2.65
CA LYS A 55 -20.31 -13.50 2.87
C LYS A 55 -19.00 -13.91 3.53
N GLU A 56 -17.87 -13.33 3.11
CA GLU A 56 -16.58 -13.59 3.76
C GLU A 56 -16.60 -13.17 5.23
N LEU A 57 -17.06 -11.94 5.53
CA LEU A 57 -17.24 -11.47 6.91
C LEU A 57 -18.12 -12.39 7.77
N GLN A 58 -19.22 -12.89 7.20
CA GLN A 58 -20.13 -13.80 7.90
C GLN A 58 -19.52 -15.17 8.16
N SER A 59 -18.52 -15.59 7.36
CA SER A 59 -17.81 -16.85 7.55
C SER A 59 -16.81 -16.82 8.71
N ILE A 60 -16.43 -15.63 9.19
CA ILE A 60 -15.49 -15.47 10.29
C ILE A 60 -16.15 -15.95 11.59
N LYS A 61 -15.52 -16.94 12.23
CA LYS A 61 -16.02 -17.54 13.46
C LYS A 61 -16.00 -16.52 14.60
N LYS A 62 -17.19 -16.15 15.07
CA LYS A 62 -17.36 -15.30 16.26
C LYS A 62 -16.83 -16.01 17.50
N SER A 63 -16.21 -15.26 18.40
CA SER A 63 -15.71 -15.76 19.69
C SER A 63 -16.00 -14.74 20.80
N PRO A 64 -15.82 -15.10 22.08
CA PRO A 64 -15.91 -14.12 23.17
C PRO A 64 -14.93 -12.95 23.04
N TYR A 65 -13.86 -13.12 22.25
CA TYR A 65 -12.79 -12.16 22.02
C TYR A 65 -12.88 -11.45 20.66
N LEU A 66 -13.83 -11.83 19.80
CA LEU A 66 -14.02 -11.21 18.49
C LEU A 66 -15.50 -11.04 18.19
N SER A 67 -15.93 -9.78 18.21
CA SER A 67 -17.24 -9.35 17.74
C SER A 67 -17.10 -8.63 16.41
N ILE A 68 -17.69 -9.18 15.35
CA ILE A 68 -17.74 -8.56 14.02
C ILE A 68 -19.19 -8.26 13.69
N SER A 69 -19.43 -7.04 13.21
CA SER A 69 -20.73 -6.57 12.73
C SER A 69 -20.55 -5.81 11.42
N SER A 70 -21.60 -5.75 10.61
CA SER A 70 -21.60 -4.97 9.38
C SER A 70 -22.85 -4.10 9.23
N PHE A 71 -22.71 -3.01 8.48
CA PHE A 71 -23.78 -2.10 8.08
C PHE A 71 -23.67 -1.83 6.58
N ARG A 72 -24.81 -1.94 5.89
CA ARG A 72 -24.97 -1.58 4.48
C ARG A 72 -26.23 -0.72 4.35
N PRO A 73 -26.17 0.48 3.76
CA PRO A 73 -27.36 1.26 3.46
C PRO A 73 -28.30 0.49 2.51
N LYS A 74 -29.59 0.82 2.53
CA LYS A 74 -30.55 0.22 1.61
C LYS A 74 -30.16 0.57 0.16
N LEU A 75 -30.20 -0.43 -0.72
CA LEU A 75 -29.90 -0.25 -2.15
C LEU A 75 -30.72 0.89 -2.76
N GLY A 76 -30.07 1.72 -3.57
CA GLY A 76 -30.68 2.88 -4.22
C GLY A 76 -30.96 4.08 -3.30
N THR A 77 -30.57 4.04 -2.02
CA THR A 77 -30.83 5.13 -1.06
C THR A 77 -29.56 5.84 -0.61
N ASN A 78 -29.68 7.11 -0.22
CA ASN A 78 -28.58 7.85 0.40
C ASN A 78 -28.25 7.28 1.80
N LEU A 79 -27.01 7.50 2.25
CA LEU A 79 -26.57 7.11 3.58
C LEU A 79 -27.38 7.83 4.68
N ASP A 80 -28.11 7.05 5.48
CA ASP A 80 -28.82 7.53 6.67
C ASP A 80 -27.86 7.63 7.86
N ARG A 81 -27.43 8.85 8.17
CA ARG A 81 -26.39 9.13 9.17
C ARG A 81 -26.82 8.77 10.59
N GLU A 82 -28.10 8.93 10.93
CA GLU A 82 -28.60 8.57 12.25
C GLU A 82 -28.63 7.05 12.43
N LYS A 83 -29.00 6.30 11.38
CA LYS A 83 -28.87 4.83 11.41
C LYS A 83 -27.42 4.39 11.51
N LEU A 84 -26.51 5.00 10.75
CA LEU A 84 -25.08 4.70 10.84
C LEU A 84 -24.56 4.98 12.26
N LYS A 85 -24.88 6.13 12.84
CA LYS A 85 -24.51 6.49 14.22
C LYS A 85 -25.06 5.51 15.25
N SER A 86 -26.33 5.10 15.10
CA SER A 86 -26.98 4.10 15.96
C SER A 86 -26.31 2.72 15.83
N TYR A 87 -25.96 2.33 14.61
CA TYR A 87 -25.21 1.12 14.34
C TYR A 87 -23.83 1.15 15.03
N LEU A 88 -23.05 2.22 14.87
CA LEU A 88 -21.72 2.32 15.48
C LEU A 88 -21.80 2.22 17.02
N LYS A 89 -22.77 2.89 17.66
CA LYS A 89 -23.00 2.76 19.10
C LYS A 89 -23.36 1.33 19.52
N THR A 90 -24.05 0.60 18.66
CA THR A 90 -24.43 -0.79 18.91
C THR A 90 -23.27 -1.75 18.62
N ALA A 91 -22.39 -1.43 17.68
CA ALA A 91 -21.25 -2.26 17.32
C ALA A 91 -20.15 -2.22 18.40
N PHE A 92 -20.00 -1.08 19.08
CA PHE A 92 -18.93 -0.83 20.05
C PHE A 92 -19.49 -0.65 21.47
N LYS A 93 -19.80 -1.75 22.17
CA LYS A 93 -20.47 -1.71 23.47
C LYS A 93 -19.51 -1.85 24.65
N ASP A 94 -18.43 -2.61 24.48
CA ASP A 94 -17.55 -2.96 25.58
C ASP A 94 -16.46 -1.88 25.77
N PRO A 95 -16.37 -1.17 26.91
CA PRO A 95 -15.32 -0.18 27.13
C PRO A 95 -13.90 -0.76 27.17
N LEU A 96 -13.74 -2.06 27.47
CA LEU A 96 -12.44 -2.73 27.56
C LEU A 96 -11.98 -3.36 26.25
N SER A 97 -12.85 -3.46 25.25
CA SER A 97 -12.49 -3.97 23.92
C SER A 97 -11.60 -2.99 23.17
N LYS A 98 -10.71 -3.55 22.35
CA LYS A 98 -10.11 -2.85 21.21
C LYS A 98 -11.17 -2.63 20.13
N LYS A 99 -11.16 -1.46 19.50
CA LYS A 99 -12.20 -1.05 18.56
C LYS A 99 -11.62 -0.72 17.21
N MET A 100 -12.15 -1.38 16.19
CA MET A 100 -11.77 -1.18 14.80
C MET A 100 -12.97 -0.84 13.95
N LEU A 101 -12.86 0.24 13.18
CA LEU A 101 -13.84 0.62 12.17
C LEU A 101 -13.24 0.38 10.78
N VAL A 102 -13.94 -0.39 9.96
CA VAL A 102 -13.63 -0.61 8.55
C VAL A 102 -14.65 0.17 7.71
N MET A 103 -14.16 1.02 6.82
CA MET A 103 -14.98 1.73 5.84
C MET A 103 -14.64 1.22 4.45
N TYR A 104 -15.59 0.52 3.82
CA TYR A 104 -15.48 0.01 2.46
C TYR A 104 -16.23 0.95 1.52
N GLY A 105 -15.57 1.48 0.50
CA GLY A 105 -16.25 2.29 -0.51
C GLY A 105 -15.34 3.05 -1.47
N HIS A 106 -15.93 3.98 -2.23
CA HIS A 106 -15.16 4.85 -3.09
C HIS A 106 -14.53 6.00 -2.32
N GLY A 107 -13.22 6.12 -2.42
CA GLY A 107 -12.45 7.21 -1.85
C GLY A 107 -12.13 8.30 -2.87
N ASN A 108 -12.07 9.53 -2.39
CA ASN A 108 -11.88 10.73 -3.21
C ASN A 108 -10.75 11.62 -2.67
N GLY A 109 -9.74 10.98 -2.08
CA GLY A 109 -8.60 11.63 -1.42
C GLY A 109 -9.04 12.59 -0.32
N PRO A 110 -8.64 13.88 -0.37
CA PRO A 110 -8.93 14.87 0.67
C PRO A 110 -10.43 15.13 0.90
N MET A 111 -11.28 14.85 -0.08
CA MET A 111 -12.75 14.96 0.06
C MET A 111 -13.37 13.83 0.90
N GLY A 112 -12.60 12.78 1.18
CA GLY A 112 -13.03 11.63 1.97
C GLY A 112 -13.73 10.57 1.12
N LEU A 113 -14.78 9.97 1.66
CA LEU A 113 -15.54 8.91 0.99
C LEU A 113 -16.71 9.52 0.20
N THR A 114 -17.03 8.96 -0.97
CA THR A 114 -18.06 9.51 -1.87
C THR A 114 -19.42 9.72 -1.19
N ASP A 115 -19.87 8.77 -0.37
CA ASP A 115 -21.14 8.87 0.36
C ASP A 115 -20.99 9.46 1.78
N LEU A 116 -19.76 9.73 2.22
CA LEU A 116 -19.48 10.27 3.55
C LEU A 116 -18.26 11.22 3.49
N PRO A 117 -18.47 12.48 3.07
CA PRO A 117 -17.41 13.48 2.94
C PRO A 117 -16.65 13.69 4.25
N THR A 118 -15.39 14.11 4.17
CA THR A 118 -14.47 14.18 5.34
C THR A 118 -15.06 14.89 6.56
N LYS A 119 -15.71 16.05 6.37
CA LYS A 119 -16.33 16.82 7.46
C LYS A 119 -17.48 16.08 8.12
N ASP A 120 -18.30 15.42 7.31
CA ASP A 120 -19.43 14.64 7.80
C ASP A 120 -18.96 13.39 8.52
N PHE A 121 -17.87 12.78 8.04
CA PHE A 121 -17.26 11.65 8.72
C PHE A 121 -16.67 12.07 10.07
N GLN A 122 -15.91 13.17 10.12
CA GLN A 122 -15.38 13.72 11.36
C GLN A 122 -16.49 14.04 12.36
N LYS A 123 -17.58 14.66 11.89
CA LYS A 123 -18.76 14.97 12.71
C LYS A 123 -19.43 13.70 13.25
N LEU A 124 -19.66 12.70 12.40
CA LEU A 124 -20.21 11.40 12.80
C LEU A 124 -19.37 10.76 13.92
N LEU A 125 -18.04 10.68 13.74
CA LEU A 125 -17.13 10.06 14.70
C LEU A 125 -17.08 10.84 16.02
N SER A 126 -16.98 12.16 15.97
CA SER A 126 -16.97 13.01 17.18
C SER A 126 -18.28 12.93 17.97
N GLU A 127 -19.43 12.94 17.29
CA GLU A 127 -20.74 12.81 17.94
C GLU A 127 -21.03 11.40 18.46
N SER A 128 -20.41 10.38 17.87
CA SER A 128 -20.52 9.00 18.37
C SER A 128 -19.84 8.84 19.75
N LYS A 129 -18.85 9.69 20.06
CA LYS A 129 -17.99 9.61 21.26
C LYS A 129 -17.26 8.27 21.40
N ILE A 130 -17.06 7.56 20.29
CA ILE A 130 -16.36 6.28 20.25
C ILE A 130 -14.88 6.55 20.07
N LYS A 131 -14.06 5.99 20.96
CA LYS A 131 -12.61 6.02 20.83
C LYS A 131 -12.17 4.79 20.05
N LEU A 132 -11.78 4.98 18.79
CA LEU A 132 -11.31 3.88 17.95
C LEU A 132 -9.82 3.64 18.17
N ASP A 133 -9.41 2.38 18.21
CA ASP A 133 -7.98 2.03 18.16
C ASP A 133 -7.50 2.10 16.71
N ILE A 134 -8.26 1.53 15.77
CA ILE A 134 -7.91 1.48 14.34
C ILE A 134 -9.09 1.94 13.48
N ILE A 135 -8.82 2.75 12.47
CA ILE A 135 -9.70 2.92 11.30
C ILE A 135 -9.00 2.31 10.09
N TRP A 136 -9.65 1.42 9.36
CA TRP A 136 -9.19 0.98 8.04
C TRP A 136 -10.13 1.54 6.99
N LEU A 137 -9.56 2.31 6.06
CA LEU A 137 -10.23 2.85 4.89
C LEU A 137 -9.88 1.98 3.69
N ASP A 138 -10.76 1.03 3.37
CA ASP A 138 -10.71 0.22 2.14
C ASP A 138 -11.40 1.05 1.05
N ALA A 139 -10.69 2.10 0.65
CA ALA A 139 -11.14 3.11 -0.28
C ALA A 139 -9.94 3.84 -0.93
N CYS A 140 -10.07 4.12 -2.23
CA CYS A 140 -9.02 4.76 -3.02
C CYS A 140 -8.51 6.09 -2.43
N PHE A 141 -7.19 6.29 -2.51
CA PHE A 141 -6.51 7.56 -2.22
C PHE A 141 -6.66 8.10 -0.78
N GLN A 142 -7.14 7.31 0.19
CA GLN A 142 -7.40 7.79 1.56
C GLN A 142 -6.14 7.95 2.43
N ALA A 143 -5.00 7.40 2.01
CA ALA A 143 -3.68 7.75 2.56
C ALA A 143 -3.24 9.14 2.07
N ASN A 144 -4.04 10.14 2.44
CA ASN A 144 -3.93 11.53 2.07
C ASN A 144 -3.74 12.41 3.31
N LEU A 145 -2.72 13.27 3.31
CA LEU A 145 -2.35 14.03 4.50
C LEU A 145 -3.46 14.98 4.99
N GLU A 146 -4.18 15.63 4.07
CA GLU A 146 -5.26 16.54 4.43
C GLU A 146 -6.43 15.80 5.09
N PHE A 147 -6.83 14.67 4.49
CA PHE A 147 -7.86 13.79 5.04
C PHE A 147 -7.46 13.23 6.41
N LEU A 148 -6.26 12.66 6.53
CA LEU A 148 -5.74 12.09 7.77
C LEU A 148 -5.61 13.14 8.87
N THR A 149 -5.22 14.37 8.53
CA THR A 149 -5.18 15.47 9.48
C THR A 149 -6.57 15.74 10.04
N GLN A 150 -7.62 15.76 9.22
CA GLN A 150 -8.98 16.01 9.69
C GLN A 150 -9.47 14.90 10.65
N LEU A 151 -9.12 13.64 10.37
CA LEU A 151 -9.55 12.48 11.16
C LEU A 151 -8.60 12.09 12.29
N ARG A 152 -7.48 12.79 12.49
CA ARG A 152 -6.43 12.44 13.48
C ARG A 152 -6.94 12.21 14.92
N ALA A 153 -8.06 12.82 15.29
CA ALA A 153 -8.63 12.68 16.63
C ALA A 153 -9.57 11.46 16.78
N ALA A 154 -9.97 10.83 15.67
CA ALA A 154 -11.00 9.81 15.67
C ALA A 154 -10.48 8.40 15.99
N SER A 155 -9.22 8.12 15.67
CA SER A 155 -8.57 6.84 15.99
C SER A 155 -7.12 7.00 16.38
N THR A 156 -6.54 5.98 17.01
CA THR A 156 -5.10 5.96 17.31
C THR A 156 -4.28 5.68 16.05
N LEU A 157 -4.71 4.69 15.27
CA LEU A 157 -4.09 4.32 14.00
C LEU A 157 -5.08 4.42 12.84
N THR A 158 -4.56 4.66 11.65
CA THR A 158 -5.31 4.57 10.38
C THR A 158 -4.58 3.66 9.41
N ILE A 159 -5.30 2.78 8.71
CA ILE A 159 -4.81 1.97 7.59
C ILE A 159 -5.51 2.48 6.33
N ALA A 160 -4.76 2.80 5.28
CA ALA A 160 -5.32 3.31 4.03
C ALA A 160 -4.37 3.16 2.83
N SER A 161 -4.93 3.15 1.62
CA SER A 161 -4.18 3.17 0.35
C SER A 161 -4.00 4.58 -0.22
N GLU A 162 -2.86 4.81 -0.87
CA GLU A 162 -2.50 6.06 -1.53
C GLU A 162 -2.96 6.13 -2.99
N GLU A 163 -3.20 4.98 -3.61
CA GLU A 163 -3.58 4.84 -5.01
C GLU A 163 -5.02 4.31 -5.14
N ALA A 164 -5.44 4.05 -6.38
CA ALA A 164 -6.68 3.34 -6.64
C ALA A 164 -6.58 1.91 -6.09
N GLU A 165 -7.55 1.54 -5.25
CA GLU A 165 -7.69 0.17 -4.78
C GLU A 165 -8.43 -0.70 -5.81
N PHE A 166 -8.23 -2.00 -5.72
CA PHE A 166 -8.92 -2.96 -6.56
C PHE A 166 -10.32 -3.24 -5.99
N SER A 167 -11.28 -3.57 -6.85
CA SER A 167 -12.66 -3.85 -6.40
C SER A 167 -12.77 -5.04 -5.44
N ALA A 168 -11.77 -5.92 -5.43
CA ALA A 168 -11.68 -7.02 -4.49
C ALA A 168 -11.51 -6.55 -3.02
N GLY A 169 -11.03 -5.33 -2.79
CA GLY A 169 -10.87 -4.72 -1.46
C GLY A 169 -10.00 -5.52 -0.49
N LEU A 170 -10.28 -5.41 0.81
CA LEU A 170 -9.49 -6.07 1.84
C LEU A 170 -9.81 -7.57 2.00
N PRO A 171 -8.81 -8.42 2.37
CA PRO A 171 -9.06 -9.81 2.70
C PRO A 171 -9.72 -9.94 4.07
N PHE A 172 -11.06 -9.86 4.14
CA PHE A 172 -11.82 -9.79 5.40
C PHE A 172 -11.52 -10.92 6.37
N SER A 173 -11.15 -12.11 5.87
CA SER A 173 -10.71 -13.24 6.68
C SER A 173 -9.54 -12.94 7.61
N SER A 174 -8.67 -11.98 7.28
CA SER A 174 -7.57 -11.51 8.17
C SER A 174 -8.06 -10.97 9.51
N LEU A 175 -9.31 -10.47 9.58
CA LEU A 175 -9.89 -9.97 10.84
C LEU A 175 -10.05 -11.08 11.89
N ALA A 176 -10.02 -12.35 11.50
CA ALA A 176 -10.06 -13.49 12.41
C ALA A 176 -8.82 -13.57 13.32
N GLU A 177 -7.71 -12.95 12.94
CA GLU A 177 -6.42 -13.01 13.66
C GLU A 177 -6.32 -11.94 14.76
N LEU A 178 -7.18 -10.92 14.73
CA LEU A 178 -7.17 -9.80 15.69
C LEU A 178 -7.02 -10.21 17.17
N PRO A 179 -7.72 -11.25 17.69
CA PRO A 179 -7.59 -11.65 19.08
C PRO A 179 -6.17 -12.03 19.54
N GLN A 180 -5.29 -12.38 18.60
CA GLN A 180 -3.89 -12.72 18.88
C GLN A 180 -3.04 -11.48 19.22
N PHE A 181 -3.52 -10.27 18.89
CA PHE A 181 -2.77 -9.03 19.04
C PHE A 181 -3.26 -8.20 20.23
N SER A 182 -2.41 -8.10 21.25
CA SER A 182 -2.63 -7.19 22.39
C SER A 182 -2.21 -5.76 22.10
N LYS A 183 -1.25 -5.56 21.17
CA LYS A 183 -0.79 -4.26 20.73
C LYS A 183 -1.43 -3.87 19.41
N ILE A 184 -2.01 -2.68 19.38
CA ILE A 184 -2.71 -2.15 18.20
C ILE A 184 -1.77 -1.90 17.01
N ASP A 185 -0.51 -1.53 17.27
CA ASP A 185 0.50 -1.31 16.25
C ASP A 185 0.82 -2.63 15.52
N GLU A 186 0.93 -3.75 16.26
CA GLU A 186 1.18 -5.08 15.70
C GLU A 186 -0.02 -5.57 14.88
N ALA A 187 -1.23 -5.40 15.39
CA ALA A 187 -2.47 -5.72 14.68
C ALA A 187 -2.58 -4.96 13.35
N ALA A 188 -2.39 -3.63 13.37
CA ALA A 188 -2.53 -2.81 12.16
C ALA A 188 -1.49 -3.16 11.08
N ILE A 189 -0.24 -3.43 11.48
CA ILE A 189 0.82 -3.83 10.56
C ILE A 189 0.55 -5.22 9.98
N ASN A 190 0.09 -6.18 10.79
CA ASN A 190 -0.26 -7.51 10.31
C ASN A 190 -1.41 -7.45 9.31
N LEU A 191 -2.48 -6.71 9.60
CA LEU A 191 -3.60 -6.48 8.67
C LEU A 191 -3.14 -5.87 7.34
N ALA A 192 -2.29 -4.84 7.38
CA ALA A 192 -1.73 -4.22 6.18
C ALA A 192 -0.77 -5.16 5.41
N ASN A 193 -0.06 -6.05 6.12
CA ASN A 193 0.77 -7.07 5.51
C ASN A 193 -0.08 -8.14 4.79
N ASP A 194 -1.14 -8.62 5.44
CA ASP A 194 -2.05 -9.60 4.84
C ASP A 194 -2.74 -9.02 3.60
N PHE A 195 -3.13 -7.75 3.64
CA PHE A 195 -3.64 -7.02 2.48
C PHE A 195 -2.62 -6.99 1.35
N ILE A 196 -1.38 -6.56 1.58
CA ILE A 196 -0.43 -6.47 0.47
C ILE A 196 -0.04 -7.85 -0.05
N GLY A 197 -0.02 -8.86 0.84
CA GLY A 197 0.22 -10.25 0.51
C GLY A 197 -0.89 -10.87 -0.34
N SER A 198 -2.16 -10.51 -0.14
CA SER A 198 -3.28 -11.02 -0.96
C SER A 198 -3.22 -10.55 -2.41
N TYR A 199 -2.47 -9.48 -2.71
CA TYR A 199 -2.19 -8.98 -4.06
C TYR A 199 -0.82 -9.39 -4.61
N SER A 200 -0.02 -10.16 -3.87
CA SER A 200 1.26 -10.69 -4.36
C SER A 200 1.03 -11.77 -5.42
N TYR A 201 1.74 -11.68 -6.54
CA TYR A 201 1.76 -12.70 -7.58
C TYR A 201 2.70 -13.86 -7.21
N LEU A 202 3.79 -13.57 -6.49
CA LEU A 202 4.74 -14.59 -6.06
C LEU A 202 4.17 -15.52 -5.00
N ASN A 203 3.32 -14.99 -4.11
CA ASN A 203 2.69 -15.77 -3.06
C ASN A 203 1.31 -16.33 -3.48
N GLU A 204 0.97 -16.27 -4.77
CA GLU A 204 -0.34 -16.69 -5.30
C GLU A 204 -1.50 -16.09 -4.50
N GLY A 205 -1.39 -14.80 -4.22
CA GLY A 205 -2.36 -14.07 -3.41
C GLY A 205 -3.78 -14.20 -3.98
N LYS A 206 -4.77 -14.33 -3.10
CA LYS A 206 -6.17 -14.59 -3.47
C LYS A 206 -6.80 -13.54 -4.40
N GLN A 207 -6.18 -12.36 -4.51
CA GLN A 207 -6.69 -11.21 -5.28
C GLN A 207 -5.75 -10.83 -6.44
N VAL A 208 -4.83 -11.73 -6.80
CA VAL A 208 -3.85 -11.54 -7.88
C VAL A 208 -4.48 -11.18 -9.23
N GLU A 209 -5.66 -11.73 -9.54
CA GLU A 209 -6.36 -11.51 -10.81
C GLU A 209 -6.97 -10.11 -10.93
N ALA A 210 -7.20 -9.41 -9.80
CA ALA A 210 -7.67 -8.03 -9.83
C ALA A 210 -6.60 -7.06 -10.37
N VAL A 211 -5.34 -7.51 -10.40
CA VAL A 211 -4.17 -6.70 -10.66
C VAL A 211 -3.77 -6.83 -12.13
N GLY A 212 -4.24 -5.90 -12.97
CA GLY A 212 -3.84 -5.80 -14.38
C GLY A 212 -3.29 -4.44 -14.80
N ARG A 213 -3.55 -3.38 -14.02
CA ARG A 213 -3.34 -1.98 -14.44
C ARG A 213 -2.78 -1.03 -13.39
N SER A 214 -2.67 -1.41 -12.14
CA SER A 214 -2.05 -0.58 -11.09
C SER A 214 -1.35 -1.46 -10.05
N SER A 215 -0.68 -0.84 -9.08
CA SER A 215 -0.06 -1.49 -7.93
C SER A 215 -1.01 -1.42 -6.73
N ALA A 216 -1.10 -2.47 -5.93
CA ALA A 216 -1.68 -2.35 -4.59
C ALA A 216 -0.71 -1.55 -3.71
N THR A 217 -1.26 -0.64 -2.90
CA THR A 217 -0.52 0.18 -1.94
C THR A 217 -1.25 0.19 -0.61
N ILE A 218 -0.53 0.20 0.49
CA ILE A 218 -1.13 0.24 1.83
C ILE A 218 -0.16 0.86 2.83
N SER A 219 -0.68 1.71 3.71
CA SER A 219 0.10 2.32 4.78
C SER A 219 -0.63 2.32 6.11
N VAL A 220 0.16 2.27 7.19
CA VAL A 220 -0.30 2.40 8.57
C VAL A 220 0.22 3.71 9.15
N PHE A 221 -0.71 4.57 9.57
CA PHE A 221 -0.47 5.88 10.13
C PHE A 221 -0.76 5.92 11.62
N ASP A 222 0.11 6.58 12.38
CA ASP A 222 -0.06 6.90 13.78
C ASP A 222 -0.58 8.33 13.95
N ASN A 223 -1.88 8.42 14.23
CA ASN A 223 -2.57 9.70 14.32
C ASN A 223 -2.10 10.54 15.52
N ARG A 224 -1.46 9.93 16.52
CA ARG A 224 -0.87 10.65 17.67
C ARG A 224 0.26 11.57 17.24
N GLU A 225 0.96 11.23 16.16
CA GLU A 225 2.18 11.93 15.71
C GLU A 225 1.92 12.88 14.52
N ILE A 226 0.77 12.79 13.85
CA ILE A 226 0.43 13.61 12.68
C ILE A 226 0.59 15.10 12.97
N SER A 227 0.14 15.57 14.15
CA SER A 227 0.23 17.00 14.49
C SER A 227 1.68 17.50 14.60
N THR A 228 2.60 16.66 15.06
CA THR A 228 4.03 16.98 15.11
C THR A 228 4.59 17.14 13.69
N PHE A 229 4.25 16.21 12.79
CA PHE A 229 4.67 16.29 11.38
C PHE A 229 4.09 17.53 10.69
N VAL A 230 2.78 17.79 10.80
CA VAL A 230 2.11 18.95 10.20
C VAL A 230 2.73 20.26 10.68
N ASN A 231 3.11 20.35 11.96
CA ASN A 231 3.78 21.54 12.50
C ASN A 231 5.16 21.80 11.84
N LEU A 232 5.94 20.75 11.58
CA LEU A 232 7.19 20.88 10.83
C LEU A 232 6.92 21.24 9.36
N PHE A 233 5.85 20.67 8.78
CA PHE A 233 5.47 20.90 7.40
C PHE A 233 5.06 22.35 7.10
N LYS A 234 4.63 23.14 8.10
CA LYS A 234 4.30 24.58 7.98
C LYS A 234 5.40 25.43 7.32
N LYS A 235 6.65 24.95 7.33
CA LYS A 235 7.79 25.66 6.74
C LYS A 235 7.88 25.47 5.21
N VAL A 236 7.34 24.37 4.68
CA VAL A 236 7.46 23.99 3.27
C VAL A 236 6.94 25.07 2.32
N PRO A 237 5.77 25.70 2.55
CA PRO A 237 5.30 26.81 1.70
C PRO A 237 6.28 27.98 1.59
N LYS A 238 6.90 28.37 2.71
CA LYS A 238 7.91 29.43 2.73
C LYS A 238 9.16 29.04 1.96
N ILE A 239 9.56 27.77 2.06
CA ILE A 239 10.70 27.22 1.32
C ILE A 239 10.41 27.28 -0.19
N ILE A 240 9.22 26.87 -0.63
CA ILE A 240 8.82 26.93 -2.05
C ILE A 240 8.85 28.38 -2.55
N ASN A 241 8.28 29.32 -1.79
CA ASN A 241 8.27 30.75 -2.14
C ASN A 241 9.66 31.40 -2.17
N SER A 242 10.65 30.81 -1.48
CA SER A 242 12.03 31.28 -1.50
C SER A 242 12.82 30.86 -2.74
N LEU A 243 12.30 29.91 -3.52
CA LEU A 243 12.91 29.47 -4.77
C LEU A 243 12.78 30.55 -5.85
N LEU A 244 13.71 30.56 -6.80
CA LEU A 244 13.59 31.42 -7.98
C LEU A 244 12.35 31.04 -8.80
N PRO A 245 11.71 31.97 -9.53
CA PRO A 245 10.51 31.67 -10.32
C PRO A 245 10.68 30.50 -11.30
N GLU A 246 11.84 30.35 -11.92
CA GLU A 246 12.13 29.22 -12.82
C GLU A 246 12.27 27.89 -12.07
N GLU A 247 12.78 27.90 -10.84
CA GLU A 247 12.86 26.71 -10.00
C GLU A 247 11.47 26.30 -9.50
N GLN A 248 10.62 27.25 -9.14
CA GLN A 248 9.21 27.00 -8.81
C GLN A 248 8.47 26.39 -10.00
N LYS A 249 8.64 26.96 -11.20
CA LYS A 249 8.07 26.44 -12.44
C LYS A 249 8.58 25.02 -12.75
N ARG A 250 9.88 24.77 -12.57
CA ARG A 250 10.48 23.44 -12.74
C ARG A 250 9.92 22.44 -11.73
N LEU A 251 9.79 22.83 -10.46
CA LEU A 251 9.19 22.01 -9.42
C LEU A 251 7.76 21.65 -9.81
N ARG A 252 6.96 22.63 -10.22
CA ARG A 252 5.58 22.42 -10.70
C ARG A 252 5.51 21.39 -11.81
N LEU A 253 6.31 21.59 -12.86
CA LEU A 253 6.31 20.71 -14.03
C LEU A 253 6.72 19.28 -13.65
N LYS A 254 7.70 19.12 -12.75
CA LYS A 254 8.09 17.80 -12.24
C LYS A 254 6.99 17.17 -11.40
N VAL A 255 6.40 17.93 -10.49
CA VAL A 255 5.31 17.47 -9.63
C VAL A 255 4.12 17.00 -10.47
N GLN A 256 3.65 17.82 -11.43
CA GLN A 256 2.51 17.48 -12.30
C GLN A 256 2.77 16.31 -13.26
N LYS A 257 3.98 16.22 -13.83
CA LYS A 257 4.28 15.21 -14.87
C LYS A 257 4.90 13.92 -14.31
N LYS A 258 5.60 14.01 -13.19
CA LYS A 258 6.44 12.93 -12.67
C LYS A 258 6.01 12.46 -11.27
N PHE A 259 5.43 13.30 -10.44
CA PHE A 259 5.07 12.90 -9.07
C PHE A 259 3.57 12.80 -8.84
N SER A 260 2.76 13.00 -9.88
CA SER A 260 1.33 12.75 -9.83
C SER A 260 1.03 11.27 -9.64
N MET A 261 0.04 11.00 -8.80
CA MET A 261 -0.55 9.68 -8.57
C MET A 261 -1.46 9.30 -9.75
N ASP A 262 -2.15 8.15 -9.70
CA ASP A 262 -3.13 7.80 -10.73
C ASP A 262 -4.25 8.85 -10.84
N LYS A 263 -4.60 9.47 -9.70
CA LYS A 263 -5.41 10.68 -9.65
C LYS A 263 -4.51 11.91 -9.79
N SER A 264 -4.65 12.61 -10.92
CA SER A 264 -3.68 13.65 -11.35
C SER A 264 -3.54 14.83 -10.39
N GLU A 265 -4.59 15.11 -9.61
CA GLU A 265 -4.61 16.14 -8.57
C GLU A 265 -3.89 15.76 -7.27
N LEU A 266 -3.45 14.51 -7.14
CA LEU A 266 -2.70 14.02 -5.98
C LEU A 266 -1.24 13.82 -6.34
N VAL A 267 -0.36 14.03 -5.36
CA VAL A 267 1.11 13.94 -5.50
C VAL A 267 1.69 13.06 -4.41
N ASP A 268 2.69 12.27 -4.77
CA ASP A 268 3.55 11.62 -3.79
C ASP A 268 4.34 12.65 -2.97
N LEU A 269 4.02 12.76 -1.68
CA LEU A 269 4.56 13.82 -0.82
C LEU A 269 6.07 13.69 -0.66
N GLY A 270 6.58 12.45 -0.54
CA GLY A 270 7.99 12.22 -0.32
C GLY A 270 8.87 12.59 -1.51
N HIS A 271 8.44 12.30 -2.73
CA HIS A 271 9.13 12.71 -3.96
C HIS A 271 9.18 14.22 -4.11
N MET A 272 8.08 14.90 -3.77
CA MET A 272 8.05 16.36 -3.77
C MET A 272 9.09 16.93 -2.79
N LEU A 273 9.16 16.42 -1.55
CA LEU A 273 10.13 16.88 -0.55
C LEU A 273 11.58 16.59 -0.98
N ILE A 274 11.84 15.42 -1.59
CA ILE A 274 13.16 15.08 -2.13
C ILE A 274 13.58 16.05 -3.23
N GLU A 275 12.68 16.33 -4.19
CA GLU A 275 12.99 17.25 -5.29
C GLU A 275 13.21 18.66 -4.74
N LEU A 276 12.37 19.12 -3.81
CA LEU A 276 12.51 20.42 -3.16
C LEU A 276 13.87 20.54 -2.45
N ARG A 277 14.30 19.49 -1.73
CA ARG A 277 15.64 19.44 -1.11
C ARG A 277 16.75 19.54 -2.14
N SER A 278 16.62 18.86 -3.28
CA SER A 278 17.64 18.91 -4.35
C SER A 278 17.74 20.27 -5.06
N MET A 279 16.68 21.08 -5.00
CA MET A 279 16.65 22.43 -5.58
C MET A 279 17.19 23.47 -4.61
N ASN A 280 17.10 23.23 -3.29
CA ASN A 280 17.52 24.19 -2.30
C ASN A 280 18.98 23.99 -1.88
N LYS A 281 19.82 25.02 -2.00
CA LYS A 281 21.24 24.98 -1.62
C LYS A 281 21.50 25.49 -0.20
N ASN A 282 20.49 26.00 0.50
CA ASN A 282 20.62 26.53 1.86
C ASN A 282 20.73 25.38 2.88
N THR A 283 21.80 25.38 3.67
CA THR A 283 22.07 24.31 4.67
C THR A 283 21.00 24.20 5.76
N ALA A 284 20.39 25.30 6.19
CA ALA A 284 19.32 25.25 7.19
C ALA A 284 18.05 24.62 6.60
N THR A 285 17.67 25.01 5.39
CA THR A 285 16.53 24.42 4.68
C THR A 285 16.76 22.95 4.35
N ASP A 286 17.97 22.56 3.96
CA ASP A 286 18.32 21.16 3.72
C ASP A 286 18.13 20.28 4.97
N LYS A 287 18.51 20.79 6.15
CA LYS A 287 18.27 20.11 7.44
C LYS A 287 16.78 19.95 7.72
N GLU A 288 15.98 20.99 7.53
CA GLU A 288 14.54 20.95 7.75
C GLU A 288 13.83 19.94 6.82
N LEU A 289 14.19 19.95 5.53
CA LEU A 289 13.64 18.99 4.57
C LEU A 289 14.11 17.57 4.84
N THR A 290 15.37 17.38 5.24
CA THR A 290 15.89 16.07 5.63
C THR A 290 15.18 15.51 6.86
N GLU A 291 14.87 16.36 7.84
CA GLU A 291 14.07 15.96 8.99
C GLU A 291 12.68 15.47 8.56
N LEU A 292 11.95 16.22 7.73
CA LEU A 292 10.64 15.82 7.19
C LEU A 292 10.71 14.50 6.40
N ILE A 293 11.72 14.36 5.53
CA ILE A 293 11.94 13.15 4.72
C ILE A 293 12.19 11.93 5.63
N ARG A 294 12.93 12.12 6.72
CA ARG A 294 13.19 11.06 7.71
C ARG A 294 11.92 10.65 8.47
N LEU A 295 11.05 11.59 8.82
CA LEU A 295 9.78 11.29 9.50
C LEU A 295 8.82 10.46 8.64
N LEU A 296 8.90 10.61 7.32
CA LEU A 296 8.19 9.78 6.34
C LEU A 296 8.91 8.46 6.03
N ASN A 297 10.05 8.17 6.68
CA ASN A 297 10.88 6.99 6.46
C ASN A 297 11.37 6.81 4.99
N ILE A 298 11.46 7.89 4.20
CA ILE A 298 11.68 7.81 2.74
C ILE A 298 13.12 7.45 2.37
N GLU A 299 14.10 7.70 3.23
CA GLU A 299 15.52 7.43 2.89
C GLU A 299 15.79 5.93 2.65
N SER A 300 14.91 5.06 3.16
CA SER A 300 14.87 3.64 2.84
C SER A 300 14.39 3.37 1.39
N VAL A 301 13.38 4.10 0.90
CA VAL A 301 12.79 4.00 -0.44
C VAL A 301 13.82 4.23 -1.55
N LYS A 302 14.73 5.22 -1.40
CA LYS A 302 15.76 5.50 -2.43
C LYS A 302 16.72 4.34 -2.69
N LYS A 303 16.93 3.47 -1.71
CA LYS A 303 17.77 2.27 -1.84
C LYS A 303 17.02 1.12 -2.51
N LEU A 304 15.69 1.18 -2.54
CA LEU A 304 14.80 0.21 -3.13
C LEU A 304 14.40 0.67 -4.53
N LYS A 305 15.35 0.78 -5.47
CA LYS A 305 14.94 0.81 -6.89
C LYS A 305 14.33 -0.56 -7.20
N THR A 306 13.01 -0.62 -7.25
CA THR A 306 12.26 -1.88 -7.14
C THR A 306 11.97 -2.58 -8.47
N ASN A 307 12.07 -1.88 -9.60
CA ASN A 307 12.14 -2.58 -10.88
C ASN A 307 13.57 -3.04 -11.11
N SER A 308 13.81 -4.34 -10.93
CA SER A 308 15.08 -4.98 -11.25
C SER A 308 15.43 -4.73 -12.72
N ARG A 309 16.23 -3.68 -12.95
CA ARG A 309 16.81 -3.40 -14.25
C ARG A 309 18.02 -4.29 -14.41
N LEU A 310 17.89 -5.31 -15.26
CA LEU A 310 18.96 -6.24 -15.53
C LEU A 310 19.82 -5.65 -16.63
N LYS A 311 21.10 -5.39 -16.30
CA LYS A 311 22.10 -5.11 -17.33
C LYS A 311 22.49 -6.44 -17.95
N ILE A 312 22.07 -6.65 -19.20
CA ILE A 312 22.47 -7.82 -19.97
C ILE A 312 23.60 -7.40 -20.90
N SER A 313 24.70 -8.15 -20.85
CA SER A 313 25.84 -7.97 -21.73
C SER A 313 25.90 -9.10 -22.76
N ALA A 314 25.86 -8.74 -24.05
CA ALA A 314 26.09 -9.66 -25.13
C ALA A 314 27.59 -10.00 -25.22
N PRO A 315 27.96 -11.26 -25.53
CA PRO A 315 29.36 -11.66 -25.65
C PRO A 315 30.05 -11.02 -26.88
N VAL A 316 29.28 -10.71 -27.92
CA VAL A 316 29.74 -10.04 -29.15
C VAL A 316 28.68 -9.05 -29.66
N PRO A 317 29.06 -8.00 -30.42
CA PRO A 317 28.09 -7.12 -31.06
C PRO A 317 27.18 -7.90 -32.02
N ASN A 318 25.94 -7.46 -32.17
CA ASN A 318 24.91 -8.08 -33.00
C ASN A 318 24.47 -9.49 -32.60
N ALA A 319 24.85 -9.98 -31.42
CA ALA A 319 24.34 -11.24 -30.90
C ALA A 319 22.80 -11.22 -30.78
N LEU A 320 22.18 -12.38 -30.96
CA LEU A 320 20.74 -12.57 -30.81
C LEU A 320 20.47 -13.18 -29.43
N MET A 321 19.80 -12.45 -28.55
CA MET A 321 19.33 -12.98 -27.28
C MET A 321 18.04 -13.75 -27.49
N VAL A 322 18.05 -15.05 -27.28
CA VAL A 322 16.84 -15.88 -27.17
C VAL A 322 16.40 -15.84 -25.72
N PHE A 323 15.11 -15.64 -25.46
CA PHE A 323 14.60 -15.50 -24.11
C PHE A 323 13.19 -16.06 -23.94
N GLY A 324 12.78 -16.25 -22.69
CA GLY A 324 11.40 -16.55 -22.32
C GLY A 324 11.17 -16.36 -20.82
N PHE A 325 10.00 -16.79 -20.35
CA PHE A 325 9.50 -16.50 -19.01
C PHE A 325 8.85 -17.74 -18.39
N ASN A 326 8.90 -17.87 -17.06
CA ASN A 326 8.31 -18.96 -16.25
C ASN A 326 8.65 -20.38 -16.75
N ASP A 327 7.92 -20.85 -17.75
CA ASP A 327 8.07 -22.15 -18.40
C ASP A 327 8.68 -22.02 -19.80
N TRP A 328 9.75 -21.23 -19.89
CA TRP A 328 10.35 -20.81 -21.16
C TRP A 328 10.75 -21.96 -22.10
N GLN A 329 10.99 -23.17 -21.57
CA GLN A 329 11.36 -24.34 -22.37
C GLN A 329 10.22 -24.81 -23.29
N ASN A 330 8.98 -24.51 -22.92
CA ASN A 330 7.78 -24.74 -23.72
C ASN A 330 7.42 -23.52 -24.59
N GLY A 331 8.17 -22.42 -24.46
CA GLY A 331 7.88 -21.12 -25.03
C GLY A 331 7.88 -21.11 -26.55
N THR A 332 6.72 -20.80 -27.13
CA THR A 332 6.56 -20.58 -28.57
C THR A 332 6.12 -19.14 -28.86
N LYS A 333 6.18 -18.75 -30.14
CA LYS A 333 5.75 -17.43 -30.61
C LYS A 333 4.29 -17.17 -30.25
N GLU A 334 3.45 -18.18 -30.32
CA GLU A 334 2.03 -18.11 -30.01
C GLU A 334 1.85 -17.67 -28.54
N GLU A 335 2.53 -18.33 -27.59
CA GLU A 335 2.49 -17.96 -26.17
C GLU A 335 2.95 -16.52 -25.93
N TYR A 336 4.00 -16.08 -26.63
CA TYR A 336 4.50 -14.70 -26.54
C TYR A 336 3.48 -13.67 -27.06
N LEU A 337 2.74 -14.00 -28.12
CA LEU A 337 1.76 -13.09 -28.74
C LEU A 337 0.41 -13.11 -28.01
N ASP A 338 0.02 -14.26 -27.47
CA ASP A 338 -1.23 -14.47 -26.74
C ASP A 338 -1.18 -13.89 -25.33
N ASN A 339 0.01 -13.67 -24.77
CA ASN A 339 0.21 -12.97 -23.50
C ASN A 339 0.73 -11.53 -23.73
N PRO A 340 -0.13 -10.51 -23.62
CA PRO A 340 0.25 -9.12 -23.83
C PRO A 340 1.43 -8.66 -22.97
N LEU A 341 1.59 -9.21 -21.76
CA LEU A 341 2.69 -8.84 -20.85
C LEU A 341 4.05 -9.23 -21.44
N PHE A 342 4.18 -10.43 -22.01
CA PHE A 342 5.41 -10.85 -22.69
C PHE A 342 5.77 -9.90 -23.83
N SER A 343 4.75 -9.50 -24.61
CA SER A 343 4.91 -8.59 -25.74
C SER A 343 5.46 -7.21 -25.36
N GLU A 344 5.06 -6.67 -24.20
CA GLU A 344 5.42 -5.33 -23.75
C GLU A 344 6.80 -5.24 -23.08
N ILE A 345 7.25 -6.31 -22.44
CA ILE A 345 8.44 -6.34 -21.57
C ILE A 345 9.75 -6.09 -22.35
N LEU A 346 9.91 -6.74 -23.50
CA LEU A 346 11.11 -6.61 -24.33
C LEU A 346 10.83 -6.02 -25.72
N LYS A 347 9.55 -5.93 -26.12
CA LYS A 347 9.09 -5.49 -27.44
C LYS A 347 9.89 -6.14 -28.57
N THR A 348 9.84 -7.47 -28.69
CA THR A 348 10.44 -8.15 -29.84
C THR A 348 9.52 -8.13 -31.07
N LYS A 349 10.13 -8.05 -32.27
CA LYS A 349 9.51 -8.31 -33.58
C LYS A 349 10.22 -9.44 -34.34
N LEU A 350 11.21 -10.07 -33.72
CA LEU A 350 12.08 -11.07 -34.35
C LEU A 350 11.86 -12.41 -33.68
N PHE A 351 11.79 -13.45 -34.50
CA PHE A 351 11.63 -14.83 -34.06
C PHE A 351 12.60 -15.73 -34.81
N ILE A 352 13.09 -16.77 -34.14
CA ILE A 352 13.94 -17.80 -34.75
C ILE A 352 13.29 -19.17 -34.59
N LEU A 353 13.71 -20.15 -35.39
CA LEU A 353 13.29 -21.54 -35.22
C LEU A 353 14.13 -22.20 -34.12
N GLY A 354 13.49 -22.60 -33.03
CA GLY A 354 14.11 -23.32 -31.91
C GLY A 354 14.12 -24.84 -32.09
N PRO A 355 14.61 -25.58 -31.08
CA PRO A 355 14.48 -27.05 -31.02
C PRO A 355 13.01 -27.45 -31.16
N GLN A 356 12.74 -28.55 -31.88
CA GLN A 356 11.37 -29.03 -32.19
C GLN A 356 10.55 -28.16 -33.19
N LYS A 357 11.20 -27.27 -33.95
CA LYS A 357 10.56 -26.43 -35.00
C LYS A 357 9.56 -25.39 -34.47
N ALA A 358 9.56 -25.11 -33.17
CA ALA A 358 8.80 -23.99 -32.60
C ALA A 358 9.49 -22.65 -32.91
N GLN A 359 8.74 -21.56 -33.07
CA GLN A 359 9.31 -20.22 -33.21
C GLN A 359 9.52 -19.60 -31.83
N TRP A 360 10.69 -19.00 -31.60
CA TRP A 360 11.10 -18.44 -30.32
C TRP A 360 11.37 -16.94 -30.44
N PRO A 361 10.98 -16.11 -29.45
CA PRO A 361 11.24 -14.67 -29.49
C PRO A 361 12.74 -14.39 -29.30
N VAL A 362 13.28 -13.45 -30.09
CA VAL A 362 14.67 -13.01 -29.97
C VAL A 362 14.82 -11.51 -29.94
N LYS A 363 15.86 -11.00 -29.27
CA LYS A 363 16.23 -9.59 -29.29
C LYS A 363 17.63 -9.43 -29.84
N LYS A 364 17.79 -8.64 -30.90
CA LYS A 364 19.10 -8.30 -31.45
C LYS A 364 19.78 -7.26 -30.56
N PHE A 365 21.03 -7.50 -30.18
CA PHE A 365 21.85 -6.57 -29.39
C PHE A 365 22.81 -5.83 -30.32
N GLU A 366 22.43 -4.62 -30.72
CA GLU A 366 23.30 -3.77 -31.58
C GLU A 366 24.60 -3.37 -30.84
N ASN A 367 24.51 -3.20 -29.52
CA ASN A 367 25.63 -2.89 -28.63
C ASN A 367 25.94 -4.06 -27.69
N LEU A 368 27.13 -4.04 -27.08
CA LEU A 368 27.56 -5.07 -26.12
C LEU A 368 26.70 -5.16 -24.86
N SER A 369 25.87 -4.17 -24.53
CA SER A 369 24.97 -4.28 -23.38
C SER A 369 23.70 -3.47 -23.54
N THR A 370 22.65 -3.87 -22.82
CA THR A 370 21.40 -3.14 -22.68
C THR A 370 20.81 -3.34 -21.29
N TYR A 371 19.88 -2.47 -20.91
CA TYR A 371 19.10 -2.63 -19.69
C TYR A 371 17.70 -3.10 -20.04
N ILE A 372 17.23 -4.14 -19.36
CA ILE A 372 15.88 -4.68 -19.52
C ILE A 372 15.15 -4.73 -18.17
N SER A 373 13.83 -4.86 -18.17
CA SER A 373 13.02 -5.01 -16.95
C SER A 373 12.05 -6.18 -17.14
N PRO A 374 12.51 -7.44 -16.95
CA PRO A 374 11.80 -8.60 -17.48
C PRO A 374 10.64 -9.14 -16.64
N PHE A 375 10.39 -8.59 -15.45
CA PHE A 375 9.53 -9.24 -14.44
C PHE A 375 8.18 -8.57 -14.23
N ALA A 376 7.12 -8.98 -14.92
CA ALA A 376 5.75 -8.47 -14.76
C ALA A 376 4.90 -9.25 -13.72
N PRO A 377 3.69 -8.76 -13.37
CA PRO A 377 2.60 -9.60 -12.90
C PRO A 377 2.62 -11.03 -13.45
N GLY A 378 2.72 -12.03 -12.57
CA GLY A 378 2.75 -13.44 -12.96
C GLY A 378 4.04 -13.92 -13.63
N ILE A 379 5.09 -13.09 -13.75
CA ILE A 379 6.38 -13.46 -14.33
C ILE A 379 7.47 -13.47 -13.26
N ASN A 380 7.86 -14.68 -12.88
CA ASN A 380 8.71 -14.93 -11.72
C ASN A 380 10.12 -15.37 -12.14
N SER A 381 10.26 -15.96 -13.33
CA SER A 381 11.57 -16.27 -13.91
C SER A 381 11.72 -15.67 -15.29
N PHE A 382 12.94 -15.21 -15.58
CA PHE A 382 13.37 -14.76 -16.90
C PHE A 382 14.62 -15.55 -17.28
N GLN A 383 14.53 -16.25 -18.41
CA GLN A 383 15.62 -17.06 -18.92
C GLN A 383 16.09 -16.53 -20.25
N TYR A 384 17.40 -16.56 -20.50
CA TYR A 384 17.95 -16.19 -21.79
C TYR A 384 19.29 -16.87 -22.09
N TYR A 385 19.64 -16.91 -23.37
CA TYR A 385 20.98 -17.23 -23.86
C TYR A 385 21.27 -16.45 -25.15
N PHE A 386 22.52 -16.42 -25.56
CA PHE A 386 22.93 -15.74 -26.79
C PHE A 386 23.23 -16.73 -27.91
N LEU A 387 22.83 -16.34 -29.12
CA LEU A 387 23.29 -16.87 -30.38
C LEU A 387 24.15 -15.82 -31.10
N ASP A 388 24.93 -16.26 -32.08
CA ASP A 388 25.62 -15.37 -33.01
C ASP A 388 24.64 -14.55 -33.88
N SER A 389 25.19 -13.64 -34.68
CA SER A 389 24.40 -12.76 -35.56
C SER A 389 23.62 -13.52 -36.65
N THR A 390 23.95 -14.79 -36.90
CA THR A 390 23.25 -15.66 -37.85
C THR A 390 22.13 -16.47 -37.21
N GLY A 391 22.08 -16.51 -35.87
CA GLY A 391 21.14 -17.32 -35.10
C GLY A 391 21.44 -18.82 -35.14
N LYS A 392 22.66 -19.24 -35.52
CA LYS A 392 23.01 -20.66 -35.67
C LYS A 392 23.82 -21.20 -34.50
N ASN A 393 24.83 -20.45 -34.06
CA ASN A 393 25.74 -20.92 -33.02
C ASN A 393 25.39 -20.33 -31.66
N ARG A 394 25.27 -21.18 -30.65
CA ARG A 394 25.07 -20.77 -29.26
C ARG A 394 26.37 -20.26 -28.67
N LEU A 395 26.32 -19.06 -28.12
CA LEU A 395 27.46 -18.34 -27.56
C LEU A 395 27.54 -18.43 -26.03
N THR A 396 26.41 -18.66 -25.36
CA THR A 396 26.37 -18.74 -23.89
C THR A 396 25.49 -19.88 -23.40
N GLU A 397 25.76 -20.33 -22.18
CA GLU A 397 24.81 -21.15 -21.44
C GLU A 397 23.51 -20.40 -21.13
N VAL A 398 22.47 -21.14 -20.72
CA VAL A 398 21.19 -20.54 -20.30
C VAL A 398 21.43 -19.84 -18.98
N VAL A 399 21.12 -18.56 -18.93
CA VAL A 399 21.05 -17.79 -17.69
C VAL A 399 19.61 -17.83 -17.21
N ASN A 400 19.41 -18.22 -15.96
CA ASN A 400 18.10 -18.21 -15.30
C ASN A 400 18.10 -17.17 -14.18
N LEU A 401 17.22 -16.18 -14.28
CA LEU A 401 17.04 -15.12 -13.30
C LEU A 401 15.67 -15.26 -12.66
N ILE A 402 15.64 -15.50 -11.36
CA ILE A 402 14.40 -15.70 -10.59
C ILE A 402 14.19 -14.47 -9.70
N ARG A 403 12.96 -13.96 -9.70
CA ARG A 403 12.48 -12.93 -8.79
C ARG A 403 11.93 -13.60 -7.54
N PHE A 404 12.48 -13.23 -6.39
CA PHE A 404 12.07 -13.77 -5.09
C PHE A 404 11.21 -12.79 -4.27
N GLN A 405 10.96 -11.59 -4.79
CA GLN A 405 10.17 -10.56 -4.12
C GLN A 405 9.42 -9.69 -5.13
N ASP A 406 8.13 -9.47 -4.90
CA ASP A 406 7.24 -8.61 -5.69
C ASP A 406 6.46 -7.63 -4.82
N VAL A 407 6.43 -7.85 -3.50
CA VAL A 407 5.96 -6.90 -2.50
C VAL A 407 7.14 -6.17 -1.89
N ILE A 408 7.05 -4.86 -1.76
CA ILE A 408 8.07 -4.05 -1.09
C ILE A 408 7.45 -3.48 0.16
N GLU A 409 8.08 -3.78 1.29
CA GLU A 409 7.64 -3.33 2.60
C GLU A 409 8.68 -2.42 3.22
N LEU A 410 8.20 -1.44 3.96
CA LEU A 410 9.01 -0.48 4.68
C LEU A 410 8.48 -0.34 6.10
N ARG A 411 9.37 -0.67 7.05
CA ARG A 411 9.13 -0.54 8.49
C ARG A 411 10.23 0.33 9.09
N PRO A 412 9.90 1.35 9.90
CA PRO A 412 10.90 2.06 10.68
C PRO A 412 11.65 1.09 11.60
N SER A 413 12.98 1.21 11.64
CA SER A 413 13.81 0.41 12.56
C SER A 413 13.61 0.80 14.03
N SER A 414 13.19 2.05 14.27
CA SER A 414 12.90 2.58 15.59
C SER A 414 11.90 3.72 15.48
N ARG A 415 10.99 3.83 16.43
CA ARG A 415 10.03 4.93 16.50
C ARG A 415 10.70 6.22 16.96
N ILE A 416 10.60 7.27 16.15
CA ILE A 416 11.07 8.62 16.49
C ILE A 416 9.88 9.57 16.68
N LYS A 417 10.02 10.58 17.53
CA LYS A 417 8.95 11.58 17.74
C LYS A 417 8.61 12.28 16.42
N GLY A 418 7.33 12.40 16.11
CA GLY A 418 6.82 12.96 14.86
C GLY A 418 6.80 12.00 13.67
N GLN A 419 7.29 10.77 13.82
CA GLN A 419 7.10 9.74 12.81
C GLN A 419 5.71 9.15 12.95
N PHE A 420 4.87 9.49 11.98
CA PHE A 420 3.49 9.00 11.92
C PHE A 420 3.34 7.84 10.94
N LEU A 421 4.23 7.64 9.97
CA LEU A 421 4.19 6.46 9.11
C LEU A 421 4.88 5.26 9.80
N LEU A 422 4.10 4.25 10.20
CA LEU A 422 4.58 3.06 10.92
C LEU A 422 4.88 1.88 9.98
N TYR A 423 4.17 1.80 8.87
CA TYR A 423 4.34 0.77 7.86
C TYR A 423 3.85 1.31 6.53
N THR A 424 4.52 0.90 5.46
CA THR A 424 4.04 1.15 4.11
C THR A 424 4.50 0.01 3.21
N ALA A 425 3.63 -0.43 2.30
CA ALA A 425 3.94 -1.49 1.38
C ALA A 425 3.23 -1.34 0.04
N TYR A 426 3.83 -1.92 -1.00
CA TYR A 426 3.26 -1.90 -2.33
C TYR A 426 3.65 -3.11 -3.16
N THR A 427 2.78 -3.53 -4.07
CA THR A 427 3.12 -4.53 -5.09
C THR A 427 3.88 -3.85 -6.23
N GLN A 428 4.94 -4.48 -6.69
CA GLN A 428 5.78 -3.97 -7.76
C GLN A 428 5.18 -4.29 -9.14
N ARG A 429 4.86 -3.24 -9.90
CA ARG A 429 4.45 -3.33 -11.32
C ARG A 429 5.64 -3.04 -12.26
N VAL A 430 5.72 -3.78 -13.37
CA VAL A 430 6.59 -3.42 -14.50
C VAL A 430 6.11 -2.13 -15.12
N GLY A 431 6.94 -1.10 -15.01
CA GLY A 431 6.66 0.20 -15.61
C GLY A 431 6.51 1.33 -14.59
N VAL A 432 7.63 2.04 -14.39
CA VAL A 432 7.87 3.46 -14.03
C VAL A 432 7.03 4.22 -12.99
N LYS A 433 5.78 3.89 -12.68
CA LYS A 433 4.92 4.67 -11.76
C LYS A 433 5.01 4.20 -10.31
N ALA A 434 4.93 2.89 -10.05
CA ALA A 434 5.02 2.33 -8.69
C ALA A 434 6.40 2.47 -8.02
N GLU A 435 7.47 2.79 -8.78
CA GLU A 435 8.81 3.08 -8.23
C GLU A 435 8.86 4.35 -7.38
N ARG A 436 7.75 5.10 -7.29
CA ARG A 436 7.69 6.44 -6.71
C ARG A 436 6.95 6.47 -5.37
N TYR A 437 6.65 5.32 -4.82
CA TYR A 437 5.80 5.23 -3.65
C TYR A 437 6.55 5.56 -2.35
N THR A 438 6.08 6.57 -1.64
CA THR A 438 6.62 6.99 -0.32
C THR A 438 5.66 6.77 0.84
N GLY A 439 4.50 6.17 0.58
CA GLY A 439 3.51 5.86 1.61
C GLY A 439 2.64 7.04 2.06
N LEU A 440 2.57 8.13 1.28
CA LEU A 440 1.62 9.22 1.53
C LEU A 440 1.42 10.13 0.31
N ASN A 441 0.17 10.49 0.02
CA ASN A 441 -0.17 11.50 -0.97
C ASN A 441 -0.64 12.84 -0.35
N ILE A 442 -0.58 13.91 -1.14
CA ILE A 442 -1.08 15.26 -0.82
C ILE A 442 -1.70 15.90 -2.07
N THR A 443 -2.64 16.84 -1.91
CA THR A 443 -3.22 17.57 -3.06
C THR A 443 -2.20 18.48 -3.73
N LEU A 444 -2.26 18.57 -5.06
CA LEU A 444 -1.57 19.57 -5.84
C LEU A 444 -2.01 20.99 -5.46
N TYR A 445 -1.03 21.86 -5.24
CA TYR A 445 -1.25 23.24 -4.80
C TYR A 445 -2.00 24.15 -5.81
N GLN A 446 -2.07 23.77 -7.10
CA GLN A 446 -2.68 24.58 -8.19
C GLN A 446 -3.83 23.91 -8.93
N THR A 447 -4.35 22.77 -8.44
CA THR A 447 -5.56 22.19 -9.02
C THR A 447 -6.78 22.99 -8.62
N THR A 448 -7.70 23.19 -9.57
CA THR A 448 -8.89 24.05 -9.42
C THR A 448 -9.57 23.76 -8.07
N PRO A 449 -9.57 24.71 -7.14
CA PRO A 449 -10.05 24.42 -5.80
C PRO A 449 -11.56 24.21 -5.85
N SER A 450 -12.04 23.05 -5.40
CA SER A 450 -13.38 23.03 -4.82
C SER A 450 -13.35 23.88 -3.56
N ILE A 451 -14.41 24.64 -3.31
CA ILE A 451 -14.59 25.48 -2.12
C ILE A 451 -14.32 24.66 -0.85
N ASP A 452 -14.66 23.38 -0.86
CA ASP A 452 -14.51 22.47 0.28
C ASP A 452 -13.06 22.25 0.74
N TYR A 453 -12.08 22.43 -0.15
CA TYR A 453 -10.66 22.17 0.17
C TYR A 453 -10.05 23.24 1.07
N PHE A 454 -10.47 24.50 0.89
CA PHE A 454 -9.98 25.60 1.72
C PHE A 454 -10.33 25.39 3.18
N GLU A 455 -11.39 24.64 3.45
CA GLU A 455 -11.95 24.43 4.78
C GLU A 455 -11.33 23.24 5.54
N LEU A 456 -10.35 22.54 4.96
CA LEU A 456 -9.64 21.45 5.64
C LEU A 456 -8.61 21.99 6.65
N ASP A 457 -8.55 21.39 7.84
CA ASP A 457 -7.67 21.79 8.95
C ASP A 457 -6.22 21.95 8.50
N PHE A 458 -5.72 21.02 7.69
CA PHE A 458 -4.36 21.05 7.16
C PHE A 458 -4.11 22.32 6.36
N ASN A 459 -4.97 22.63 5.38
CA ASN A 459 -4.82 23.77 4.50
C ASN A 459 -4.86 25.09 5.26
N HIS A 460 -5.72 25.22 6.26
CA HIS A 460 -5.70 26.37 7.18
C HIS A 460 -4.40 26.47 7.99
N THR A 461 -3.93 25.33 8.48
CA THR A 461 -2.78 25.24 9.39
C THR A 461 -1.46 25.54 8.70
N VAL A 462 -1.27 25.05 7.47
CA VAL A 462 -0.02 25.19 6.72
C VAL A 462 -0.09 26.23 5.60
N ASN A 463 -1.28 26.73 5.24
CA ASN A 463 -1.49 27.67 4.13
C ASN A 463 -1.04 27.11 2.77
N TRP A 464 -1.25 25.80 2.57
CA TRP A 464 -0.74 25.02 1.43
C TRP A 464 -1.29 25.47 0.07
N LEU A 465 -2.60 25.73 -0.01
CA LEU A 465 -3.30 26.07 -1.25
C LEU A 465 -3.21 27.55 -1.65
N LYS A 466 -2.42 28.37 -0.95
CA LYS A 466 -2.19 29.78 -1.31
C LYS A 466 -0.86 30.03 -2.03
N LEU A 467 -0.21 28.96 -2.48
CA LEU A 467 0.99 28.93 -3.33
C LEU A 467 0.57 28.78 -4.80
#